data_AF-A0A8T4UWM3-F1
#
_entry.id   AF-A0A8T4UWM3-F1
#
_cell.length_a   1.000
_cell.length_b   1.000
_cell.length_c   1.000
_cell.angle_alpha   90.00
_cell.angle_beta   90.00
_cell.angle_gamma   90.00
#
_symmetry.space_group_name_H-M   'P 1'
#
loop_
_entity.id
_entity.type
_entity.pdbx_description
1 polymer ?
#
loop_
_entity_poly.entity_id
_entity_poly.type
_entity_poly.pdbx_seq_one_letter_code
_entity_poly.pdbx_strand_id
1 'polypeptide(L)'
;SIKINGKTSGDLTIKELNEIEVNIQNDYTEDMTDVTVTATILDVDGEDVEETSESFDLNDGQDKKVTLEFDLSSENLDEEQYTIEITVEGSADDNTDHKTVQTTTANLDLVSHEIIVKKAILTVNPIQCSKQSTLEITVENTGENDEDNVEITATNSALNINKKWTDINVDKFLDGDNEYSVSLNLDLESTAVGTYPITVQVLRDGTLEDTKDVTLTVQACGVVGTSNTASQTVVQKANDDLAKQLQQYVQAKAQQTGVSTVNASFRESTLYLALLSVLGILVLVAIVMGMAVLIVKKK
;
A
#
# COMPACT_ATOMS: atom_id res chain seq x y z
N SER A 1 17.20 14.65 21.37
CA SER A 1 16.60 15.66 20.45
C SER A 1 15.98 14.94 19.28
N ILE A 2 14.90 15.48 18.71
CA ILE A 2 14.19 14.86 17.56
C ILE A 2 14.30 15.79 16.34
N LYS A 3 14.48 15.21 15.17
CA LYS A 3 14.33 15.88 13.88
C LYS A 3 13.51 15.03 12.94
N ILE A 4 12.71 15.68 12.11
CA ILE A 4 11.86 15.09 11.10
C ILE A 4 12.33 15.67 9.77
N ASN A 5 12.64 14.83 8.80
CA ASN A 5 13.14 15.23 7.48
C ASN A 5 14.28 16.28 7.59
N GLY A 6 15.20 16.05 8.54
CA GLY A 6 16.36 16.88 8.82
C GLY A 6 16.13 18.17 9.63
N LYS A 7 14.87 18.51 10.00
CA LYS A 7 14.50 19.74 10.72
C LYS A 7 13.89 19.44 12.10
N THR A 8 14.07 20.32 13.07
CA THR A 8 13.47 20.17 14.42
C THR A 8 11.94 20.34 14.42
N SER A 9 11.41 21.06 13.43
CA SER A 9 9.98 21.16 13.13
C SER A 9 9.82 20.85 11.65
N GLY A 10 10.19 19.63 11.27
CA GLY A 10 10.00 19.15 9.91
C GLY A 10 8.57 18.67 9.72
N ASP A 11 8.11 18.81 8.49
CA ASP A 11 6.79 18.37 8.06
C ASP A 11 6.90 16.96 7.46
N LEU A 12 5.82 16.19 7.57
CA LEU A 12 5.68 14.86 6.99
C LEU A 12 5.28 14.98 5.53
N THR A 13 5.72 14.06 4.68
CA THR A 13 5.38 14.01 3.26
C THR A 13 4.66 12.71 2.93
N ILE A 14 3.73 12.75 1.97
CA ILE A 14 2.97 11.56 1.53
C ILE A 14 3.74 10.75 0.49
N LYS A 15 4.39 11.45 -0.45
CA LYS A 15 4.96 10.85 -1.68
C LYS A 15 6.39 10.32 -1.49
N GLU A 16 7.04 10.67 -0.38
CA GLU A 16 8.43 10.34 -0.07
C GLU A 16 8.54 9.72 1.33
N LEU A 17 9.60 8.95 1.56
CA LEU A 17 9.89 8.39 2.87
C LEU A 17 10.22 9.51 3.87
N ASN A 18 9.64 9.40 5.06
CA ASN A 18 9.87 10.32 6.15
C ASN A 18 10.97 9.79 7.07
N GLU A 19 12.01 10.59 7.27
CA GLU A 19 13.10 10.27 8.18
C GLU A 19 12.90 10.93 9.54
N ILE A 20 12.78 10.12 10.59
CA ILE A 20 12.76 10.59 11.98
C ILE A 20 14.12 10.30 12.62
N GLU A 21 14.94 11.34 12.80
CA GLU A 21 16.22 11.25 13.50
C GLU A 21 16.04 11.52 15.00
N VAL A 22 16.44 10.56 15.83
CA VAL A 22 16.45 10.68 17.28
C VAL A 22 17.90 10.65 17.76
N ASN A 23 18.35 11.74 18.38
CA ASN A 23 19.61 11.76 19.13
C ASN A 23 19.32 11.49 20.60
N ILE A 24 19.91 10.42 21.11
CA ILE A 24 19.74 9.92 22.48
C ILE A 24 21.08 10.07 23.17
N GLN A 25 21.04 10.46 24.44
CA GLN A 25 22.22 10.57 25.28
C GLN A 25 21.98 9.76 26.54
N ASN A 26 22.96 8.95 26.93
CA ASN A 26 22.97 8.33 28.25
C ASN A 26 23.53 9.35 29.25
N ASP A 27 22.67 9.91 30.08
CA ASP A 27 23.02 10.81 31.19
C ASP A 27 22.97 10.10 32.56
N TYR A 28 22.73 8.79 32.56
CA TYR A 28 22.82 7.93 33.73
C TYR A 28 24.27 7.53 34.00
N THR A 29 24.55 7.09 35.22
CA THR A 29 25.92 6.81 35.69
C THR A 29 26.46 5.43 35.29
N GLU A 30 25.64 4.61 34.63
CA GLU A 30 25.95 3.24 34.22
C GLU A 30 25.72 3.09 32.71
N ASP A 31 26.41 2.12 32.10
CA ASP A 31 26.20 1.77 30.70
C ASP A 31 24.80 1.16 30.51
N MET A 32 24.18 1.48 29.37
CA MET A 32 22.87 0.94 28.98
C MET A 32 23.04 -0.13 27.91
N THR A 33 22.35 -1.24 28.09
CA THR A 33 22.33 -2.39 27.19
C THR A 33 20.92 -2.61 26.65
N ASP A 34 20.83 -3.29 25.50
CA ASP A 34 19.55 -3.59 24.83
C ASP A 34 18.67 -2.34 24.60
N VAL A 35 19.29 -1.19 24.31
CA VAL A 35 18.58 0.06 24.06
C VAL A 35 17.83 -0.03 22.74
N THR A 36 16.53 0.21 22.77
CA THR A 36 15.66 0.28 21.59
C THR A 36 14.99 1.65 21.50
N VAL A 37 14.74 2.08 20.26
CA VAL A 37 14.05 3.33 19.96
C VAL A 37 12.84 2.98 19.11
N THR A 38 11.66 3.30 19.61
CA THR A 38 10.41 3.18 18.88
C THR A 38 9.89 4.57 18.60
N ALA A 39 9.62 4.87 17.33
CA ALA A 39 8.84 6.02 16.93
C ALA A 39 7.44 5.54 16.54
N THR A 40 6.42 6.26 16.97
CA THR A 40 5.02 5.96 16.68
C THR A 40 4.35 7.24 16.20
N ILE A 41 3.80 7.22 15.00
CA ILE A 41 2.90 8.25 14.49
C ILE A 41 1.49 7.83 14.92
N LEU A 42 0.88 8.65 15.76
CA LEU A 42 -0.41 8.33 16.38
C LEU A 42 -1.57 8.67 15.46
N ASP A 43 -2.63 7.85 15.51
CA ASP A 43 -3.93 8.09 14.88
C ASP A 43 -3.88 8.31 13.36
N VAL A 44 -3.09 7.49 12.66
CA VAL A 44 -3.02 7.44 11.20
C VAL A 44 -4.11 6.47 10.69
N ASP A 45 -5.16 6.98 10.05
CA ASP A 45 -6.35 6.20 9.65
C ASP A 45 -7.02 5.44 10.81
N GLY A 46 -6.95 6.00 12.03
CA GLY A 46 -7.48 5.36 13.23
C GLY A 46 -6.61 4.24 13.81
N GLU A 47 -5.40 4.01 13.29
CA GLU A 47 -4.40 3.10 13.84
C GLU A 47 -3.05 3.82 14.07
N ASP A 48 -2.20 3.28 14.92
CA ASP A 48 -0.85 3.82 15.14
C ASP A 48 0.12 3.18 14.15
N VAL A 49 0.98 3.99 13.53
CA VAL A 49 2.07 3.50 12.66
C VAL A 49 3.38 3.60 13.42
N GLU A 50 4.05 2.47 13.63
CA GLU A 50 5.28 2.41 14.44
C GLU A 50 6.47 1.81 13.69
N GLU A 51 7.66 2.33 13.99
CA GLU A 51 8.94 1.78 13.56
C GLU A 51 9.89 1.68 14.74
N THR A 52 10.61 0.56 14.83
CA THR A 52 11.51 0.27 15.96
C THR A 52 12.92 -0.02 15.46
N SER A 53 13.92 0.59 16.10
CA SER A 53 15.32 0.37 15.77
C SER A 53 15.77 -1.04 16.18
N GLU A 54 16.85 -1.51 15.56
CA GLU A 54 17.63 -2.61 16.15
C GLU A 54 18.12 -2.20 17.55
N SER A 55 18.29 -3.18 18.44
CA SER A 55 18.82 -2.92 19.77
C SER A 55 20.32 -2.58 19.72
N PHE A 56 20.77 -1.79 20.68
CA PHE A 56 22.18 -1.42 20.79
C PHE A 56 22.59 -1.05 22.22
N ASP A 57 23.90 -1.04 22.45
CA ASP A 57 24.47 -0.56 23.71
C ASP A 57 24.81 0.93 23.63
N LEU A 58 24.68 1.63 24.76
CA LEU A 58 24.97 3.05 24.91
C LEU A 58 25.69 3.32 26.24
N ASN A 59 27.01 3.53 26.16
CA ASN A 59 27.84 3.74 27.35
C ASN A 59 27.53 5.06 28.06
N ASP A 60 27.90 5.16 29.33
CA ASP A 60 27.80 6.36 30.16
C ASP A 60 28.39 7.59 29.44
N GLY A 61 27.62 8.67 29.44
CA GLY A 61 27.99 9.96 28.87
C GLY A 61 28.07 9.99 27.34
N GLN A 62 27.77 8.89 26.65
CA GLN A 62 27.77 8.85 25.18
C GLN A 62 26.41 9.22 24.59
N ASP A 63 26.47 9.77 23.37
CA ASP A 63 25.32 10.00 22.51
C ASP A 63 25.31 9.06 21.32
N LYS A 64 24.11 8.74 20.84
CA LYS A 64 23.89 8.00 19.61
C LYS A 64 22.72 8.57 18.83
N LYS A 65 22.89 8.60 17.51
CA LYS A 65 21.82 8.93 16.56
C LYS A 65 21.21 7.64 16.02
N VAL A 66 19.89 7.61 15.98
CA VAL A 66 19.08 6.59 15.32
C VAL A 66 18.19 7.28 14.29
N THR A 67 18.04 6.70 13.11
CA THR A 67 17.12 7.16 12.06
C THR A 67 16.10 6.06 11.81
N LEU A 68 14.83 6.42 11.82
CA LEU A 68 13.69 5.55 11.51
C LEU A 68 12.99 6.11 10.27
N GLU A 69 12.60 5.24 9.34
CA GLU A 69 12.02 5.61 8.05
C GLU A 69 10.54 5.18 7.98
N PHE A 70 9.65 6.10 7.61
CA PHE A 70 8.21 5.84 7.49
C PHE A 70 7.72 6.09 6.06
N ASP A 71 6.96 5.14 5.51
CA ASP A 71 6.22 5.29 4.26
C ASP A 71 4.75 5.57 4.58
N LEU A 72 4.26 6.76 4.23
CA LEU A 72 2.86 7.16 4.43
C LEU A 72 2.04 7.08 3.13
N SER A 73 2.60 6.55 2.04
CA SER A 73 1.95 6.58 0.73
C SER A 73 0.73 5.67 0.60
N SER A 74 0.63 4.65 1.46
CA SER A 74 -0.53 3.75 1.55
C SER A 74 -1.56 4.17 2.59
N GLU A 75 -1.22 5.15 3.43
CA GLU A 75 -2.02 5.53 4.58
C GLU A 75 -3.08 6.57 4.18
N ASN A 76 -4.23 6.49 4.82
CA ASN A 76 -5.29 7.48 4.65
C ASN A 76 -5.08 8.58 5.69
N LEU A 77 -4.60 9.74 5.22
CA LEU A 77 -4.30 10.88 6.08
C LEU A 77 -5.48 11.85 6.09
N ASP A 78 -6.05 12.07 7.26
CA ASP A 78 -7.23 12.89 7.51
C ASP A 78 -6.96 14.06 8.49
N GLU A 79 -5.72 14.20 8.97
CA GLU A 79 -5.32 15.30 9.85
C GLU A 79 -4.23 16.19 9.22
N GLU A 80 -4.31 17.50 9.51
CA GLU A 80 -3.29 18.49 9.10
C GLU A 80 -1.98 18.32 9.89
N GLN A 81 -2.06 17.72 11.08
CA GLN A 81 -0.95 17.57 12.01
C GLN A 81 -1.05 16.26 12.76
N TYR A 82 0.03 15.50 12.76
CA TYR A 82 0.14 14.24 13.49
C TYR A 82 1.01 14.38 14.73
N THR A 83 0.67 13.62 15.77
CA THR A 83 1.51 13.48 16.97
C THR A 83 2.44 12.29 16.81
N ILE A 84 3.73 12.52 17.05
CA ILE A 84 4.77 11.50 17.00
C ILE A 84 5.25 11.27 18.43
N GLU A 85 5.09 10.05 18.92
CA GLU A 85 5.63 9.58 20.18
C GLU A 85 6.95 8.84 19.94
N ILE A 86 8.01 9.24 20.65
CA ILE A 86 9.29 8.54 20.67
C ILE A 86 9.45 7.89 22.04
N THR A 87 9.52 6.56 22.04
CA THR A 87 9.82 5.75 23.22
C THR A 87 11.24 5.20 23.11
N VAL A 88 12.06 5.44 24.14
CA VAL A 88 13.38 4.85 24.28
C VAL A 88 13.38 3.99 25.54
N GLU A 89 13.75 2.72 25.40
CA GLU A 89 13.81 1.74 26.49
C GLU A 89 15.18 1.06 26.50
N GLY A 90 15.66 0.66 27.68
CA GLY A 90 16.91 -0.09 27.83
C GLY A 90 17.16 -0.50 29.28
N SER A 91 18.14 -1.39 29.49
CA SER A 91 18.49 -1.90 30.81
C SER A 91 19.92 -1.51 31.18
N ALA A 92 20.11 -0.96 32.38
CA ALA A 92 21.43 -0.61 32.90
C ALA A 92 22.13 -1.82 33.53
N ASP A 93 23.47 -1.76 33.62
CA ASP A 93 24.31 -2.81 34.22
C ASP A 93 23.97 -3.12 35.69
N ASP A 94 23.36 -2.18 36.41
CA ASP A 94 22.84 -2.37 37.76
C ASP A 94 21.53 -3.20 37.83
N ASN A 95 21.06 -3.70 36.68
CA ASN A 95 19.81 -4.43 36.47
C ASN A 95 18.56 -3.57 36.71
N THR A 96 18.63 -2.28 36.44
CA THR A 96 17.46 -1.38 36.41
C THR A 96 17.03 -1.09 34.97
N ASP A 97 15.72 -1.13 34.72
CA ASP A 97 15.14 -0.78 33.42
C ASP A 97 14.81 0.72 33.38
N HIS A 98 15.11 1.36 32.27
CA HIS A 98 14.86 2.78 32.02
C HIS A 98 13.98 2.95 30.80
N LYS A 99 13.03 3.89 30.89
CA LYS A 99 12.14 4.27 29.80
C LYS A 99 12.01 5.79 29.76
N THR A 100 12.20 6.37 28.59
CA THR A 100 11.90 7.77 28.31
C THR A 100 10.91 7.85 27.16
N VAL A 101 9.89 8.70 27.33
CA VAL A 101 8.91 8.99 26.29
C VAL A 101 8.93 10.48 26.00
N GLN A 102 9.00 10.84 24.73
CA GLN A 102 8.93 12.21 24.27
C GLN A 102 7.96 12.33 23.10
N THR A 103 7.07 13.31 23.13
CA THR A 103 6.17 13.61 22.03
C THR A 103 6.61 14.86 21.27
N THR A 104 6.35 14.87 19.97
CA THR A 104 6.45 16.04 19.10
C THR A 104 5.29 16.03 18.11
N THR A 105 5.01 17.15 17.48
CA THR A 105 4.01 17.25 16.41
C THR A 105 4.67 17.60 15.09
N ALA A 106 4.08 17.15 13.99
CA ALA A 106 4.53 17.45 12.64
C ALA A 106 3.33 17.73 11.74
N ASN A 107 3.41 18.77 10.92
CA ASN A 107 2.34 19.04 9.94
C ASN A 107 2.56 18.18 8.71
N LEU A 108 1.51 17.99 7.93
CA LEU A 108 1.61 17.39 6.60
C LEU A 108 2.04 18.46 5.59
N ASP A 109 3.12 18.21 4.83
CA ASP A 109 3.61 19.05 3.75
C ASP A 109 2.77 18.79 2.49
N LEU A 110 1.74 19.62 2.33
CA LEU A 110 0.84 19.58 1.20
C LEU A 110 1.12 20.80 0.30
N VAL A 111 0.97 20.60 -1.01
CA VAL A 111 1.05 21.73 -1.96
C VAL A 111 -0.24 22.53 -1.84
N SER A 112 -0.16 23.86 -1.88
CA SER A 112 -1.36 24.70 -1.71
C SER A 112 -2.46 24.41 -2.74
N HIS A 113 -2.09 24.11 -3.98
CA HIS A 113 -3.01 23.78 -5.07
C HIS A 113 -2.45 22.59 -5.84
N GLU A 114 -3.16 21.47 -5.89
CA GLU A 114 -2.77 20.30 -6.68
C GLU A 114 -4.00 19.46 -7.03
N ILE A 115 -4.31 19.33 -8.32
CA ILE A 115 -5.39 18.46 -8.81
C ILE A 115 -4.82 17.45 -9.79
N ILE A 116 -5.06 16.17 -9.53
CA ILE A 116 -4.53 15.07 -10.34
C ILE A 116 -5.65 14.27 -11.01
N VAL A 117 -5.34 13.60 -12.11
CA VAL A 117 -6.21 12.58 -12.71
C VAL A 117 -5.97 11.23 -12.03
N LYS A 118 -6.62 11.05 -10.87
CA LYS A 118 -6.56 9.79 -10.08
C LYS A 118 -6.86 8.59 -10.97
N LYS A 119 -7.98 8.63 -11.70
CA LYS A 119 -8.47 7.51 -12.54
C LYS A 119 -8.82 7.97 -13.95
N ALA A 120 -8.38 7.20 -14.94
CA ALA A 120 -8.82 7.32 -16.33
C ALA A 120 -8.81 5.92 -16.96
N ILE A 121 -9.94 5.23 -16.94
CA ILE A 121 -10.04 3.84 -17.40
C ILE A 121 -11.22 3.63 -18.34
N LEU A 122 -11.09 2.61 -19.19
CA LEU A 122 -12.16 2.14 -20.07
C LEU A 122 -12.77 0.89 -19.46
N THR A 123 -14.09 0.86 -19.28
CA THR A 123 -14.81 -0.28 -18.69
C THR A 123 -14.66 -1.56 -19.53
N VAL A 124 -14.56 -1.40 -20.85
CA VAL A 124 -14.27 -2.50 -21.79
C VAL A 124 -13.12 -2.08 -22.70
N ASN A 125 -12.00 -2.81 -22.62
CA ASN A 125 -10.83 -2.64 -23.49
C ASN A 125 -9.96 -3.92 -23.44
N PRO A 126 -9.56 -4.52 -24.58
CA PRO A 126 -9.94 -4.18 -25.94
C PRO A 126 -11.44 -4.43 -26.20
N ILE A 127 -12.03 -3.66 -27.10
CA ILE A 127 -13.43 -3.86 -27.50
C ILE A 127 -13.49 -4.81 -28.69
N GLN A 128 -14.31 -5.84 -28.54
CA GLN A 128 -14.67 -6.80 -29.59
C GLN A 128 -16.19 -6.91 -29.65
N CYS A 129 -16.76 -6.83 -30.86
CA CYS A 129 -18.18 -7.07 -31.17
C CYS A 129 -19.23 -6.15 -30.50
N SER A 130 -19.12 -5.83 -29.21
CA SER A 130 -20.09 -5.01 -28.46
C SER A 130 -20.00 -3.51 -28.73
N LYS A 131 -18.92 -3.04 -29.38
CA LYS A 131 -18.70 -1.66 -29.89
C LYS A 131 -19.11 -0.53 -28.92
N GLN A 132 -19.14 -0.82 -27.63
CA GLN A 132 -19.49 0.10 -26.56
C GLN A 132 -18.46 -0.05 -25.45
N SER A 133 -18.05 1.09 -24.89
CA SER A 133 -17.24 1.18 -23.70
C SER A 133 -17.51 2.52 -23.04
N THR A 134 -17.24 2.60 -21.75
CA THR A 134 -17.40 3.82 -20.98
C THR A 134 -16.02 4.23 -20.50
N LEU A 135 -15.67 5.49 -20.77
CA LEU A 135 -14.51 6.12 -20.17
C LEU A 135 -14.92 6.67 -18.80
N GLU A 136 -14.36 6.11 -17.74
CA GLU A 136 -14.51 6.59 -16.37
C GLU A 136 -13.30 7.46 -16.02
N ILE A 137 -13.57 8.67 -15.56
CA ILE A 137 -12.56 9.64 -15.15
C ILE A 137 -12.86 10.04 -13.70
N THR A 138 -11.84 10.01 -12.86
CA THR A 138 -11.89 10.56 -11.50
C THR A 138 -10.72 11.52 -11.36
N VAL A 139 -11.02 12.75 -10.98
CA VAL A 139 -10.01 13.72 -10.53
C VAL A 139 -10.05 13.81 -9.02
N GLU A 140 -8.91 14.16 -8.43
CA GLU A 140 -8.74 14.26 -6.99
C GLU A 140 -7.94 15.51 -6.68
N ASN A 141 -8.36 16.26 -5.67
CA ASN A 141 -7.59 17.34 -5.08
C ASN A 141 -6.66 16.75 -4.01
N THR A 142 -5.36 16.91 -4.22
CA THR A 142 -4.30 16.51 -3.28
C THR A 142 -3.64 17.71 -2.61
N GLY A 143 -4.21 18.91 -2.78
CA GLY A 143 -3.74 20.15 -2.18
C GLY A 143 -4.46 20.55 -0.90
N GLU A 144 -3.91 21.58 -0.24
CA GLU A 144 -4.40 22.12 1.04
C GLU A 144 -5.70 22.93 0.92
N ASN A 145 -5.99 23.48 -0.25
CA ASN A 145 -7.11 24.40 -0.45
C ASN A 145 -8.23 23.74 -1.27
N ASP A 146 -9.46 24.20 -1.04
CA ASP A 146 -10.59 23.89 -1.90
C ASP A 146 -10.35 24.46 -3.29
N GLU A 147 -10.82 23.73 -4.31
CA GLU A 147 -10.65 24.12 -5.70
C GLU A 147 -11.99 24.34 -6.38
N ASP A 148 -12.19 25.56 -6.88
CA ASP A 148 -13.35 25.98 -7.65
C ASP A 148 -13.01 26.05 -9.14
N ASN A 149 -14.05 25.98 -9.99
CA ASN A 149 -13.92 26.13 -11.46
C ASN A 149 -12.96 25.14 -12.11
N VAL A 150 -12.88 23.92 -11.57
CA VAL A 150 -12.11 22.83 -12.15
C VAL A 150 -12.77 22.39 -13.46
N GLU A 151 -11.95 22.10 -14.47
CA GLU A 151 -12.37 21.64 -15.78
C GLU A 151 -11.75 20.30 -16.11
N ILE A 152 -12.57 19.34 -16.53
CA ILE A 152 -12.10 18.06 -17.08
C ILE A 152 -12.32 18.09 -18.59
N THR A 153 -11.32 17.70 -19.35
CA THR A 153 -11.45 17.51 -20.81
C THR A 153 -11.06 16.09 -21.20
N ALA A 154 -11.80 15.53 -22.15
CA ALA A 154 -11.45 14.27 -22.81
C ALA A 154 -11.44 14.51 -24.32
N THR A 155 -10.34 14.17 -24.98
CA THR A 155 -10.15 14.45 -26.40
C THR A 155 -9.58 13.27 -27.18
N ASN A 156 -10.13 13.04 -28.38
CA ASN A 156 -9.56 12.20 -29.42
C ASN A 156 -10.20 12.57 -30.77
N SER A 157 -9.39 13.06 -31.71
CA SER A 157 -9.91 13.53 -33.01
C SER A 157 -10.42 12.41 -33.91
N ALA A 158 -9.81 11.21 -33.86
CA ALA A 158 -10.19 10.07 -34.69
C ALA A 158 -11.52 9.42 -34.26
N LEU A 159 -11.87 9.52 -32.98
CA LEU A 159 -13.14 9.07 -32.40
C LEU A 159 -14.17 10.19 -32.29
N ASN A 160 -13.85 11.41 -32.75
CA ASN A 160 -14.69 12.60 -32.59
C ASN A 160 -15.07 12.88 -31.12
N ILE A 161 -14.13 12.62 -30.21
CA ILE A 161 -14.27 12.93 -28.78
C ILE A 161 -13.72 14.34 -28.55
N ASN A 162 -14.58 15.23 -28.10
CA ASN A 162 -14.25 16.54 -27.56
C ASN A 162 -15.27 16.87 -26.47
N LYS A 163 -15.03 16.34 -25.27
CA LYS A 163 -15.93 16.52 -24.12
C LYS A 163 -15.25 17.38 -23.07
N LYS A 164 -16.04 18.26 -22.48
CA LYS A 164 -15.64 19.19 -21.44
C LYS A 164 -16.69 19.17 -20.33
N TRP A 165 -16.22 19.06 -19.10
CA TRP A 165 -16.98 19.28 -17.88
C TRP A 165 -16.37 20.49 -17.18
N THR A 166 -17.19 21.45 -16.74
CA THR A 166 -16.78 22.73 -16.15
C THR A 166 -17.53 22.96 -14.85
N ASP A 167 -17.13 24.02 -14.13
CA ASP A 167 -17.79 24.45 -12.89
C ASP A 167 -17.82 23.33 -11.85
N ILE A 168 -16.73 22.55 -11.80
CA ILE A 168 -16.52 21.47 -10.84
C ILE A 168 -15.84 22.08 -9.61
N ASN A 169 -16.39 21.76 -8.45
CA ASN A 169 -15.80 22.09 -7.16
C ASN A 169 -15.31 20.79 -6.52
N VAL A 170 -14.11 20.82 -5.95
CA VAL A 170 -13.48 19.69 -5.29
C VAL A 170 -12.88 20.19 -3.98
N ASP A 171 -13.27 19.59 -2.87
CA ASP A 171 -12.83 20.03 -1.54
C ASP A 171 -11.34 19.72 -1.35
N LYS A 172 -10.69 20.39 -0.38
CA LYS A 172 -9.29 20.13 -0.01
C LYS A 172 -9.06 18.67 0.36
N PHE A 173 -7.79 18.23 0.26
CA PHE A 173 -7.39 16.84 0.45
C PHE A 173 -7.97 16.17 1.70
N LEU A 174 -7.98 16.88 2.83
CA LEU A 174 -8.38 16.33 4.13
C LEU A 174 -9.90 16.35 4.40
N ASP A 175 -10.73 16.94 3.52
CA ASP A 175 -12.17 17.11 3.78
C ASP A 175 -13.05 15.96 3.23
N GLY A 176 -12.44 14.87 2.72
CA GLY A 176 -13.12 13.61 2.36
C GLY A 176 -14.02 13.65 1.12
N ASP A 177 -14.48 14.81 0.65
CA ASP A 177 -15.13 15.02 -0.66
C ASP A 177 -14.16 15.68 -1.68
N ASN A 178 -12.91 15.20 -1.66
CA ASN A 178 -11.82 15.69 -2.50
C ASN A 178 -11.76 15.02 -3.89
N GLU A 179 -12.80 14.28 -4.29
CA GLU A 179 -12.86 13.57 -5.57
C GLU A 179 -14.07 13.97 -6.42
N TYR A 180 -13.88 14.07 -7.74
CA TYR A 180 -14.98 14.23 -8.68
C TYR A 180 -14.90 13.22 -9.82
N SER A 181 -16.00 12.50 -10.05
CA SER A 181 -16.08 11.42 -11.04
C SER A 181 -17.06 11.73 -12.16
N VAL A 182 -16.62 11.53 -13.41
CA VAL A 182 -17.45 11.63 -14.61
C VAL A 182 -17.32 10.39 -15.48
N SER A 183 -18.34 10.16 -16.31
CA SER A 183 -18.32 9.08 -17.29
C SER A 183 -18.71 9.58 -18.67
N LEU A 184 -18.08 8.99 -19.69
CA LEU A 184 -18.39 9.23 -21.09
C LEU A 184 -18.63 7.89 -21.80
N ASN A 185 -19.87 7.69 -22.23
CA ASN A 185 -20.21 6.55 -23.09
C ASN A 185 -19.67 6.77 -24.50
N LEU A 186 -18.91 5.82 -24.99
CA LEU A 186 -18.31 5.83 -26.32
C LEU A 186 -19.17 4.98 -27.26
N ASP A 187 -19.79 5.63 -28.25
CA ASP A 187 -20.41 4.96 -29.39
C ASP A 187 -19.35 4.68 -30.45
N LEU A 188 -19.01 3.41 -30.64
CA LEU A 188 -17.90 2.97 -31.48
C LEU A 188 -18.37 2.10 -32.65
N GLU A 189 -19.68 2.09 -32.97
CA GLU A 189 -20.27 1.28 -34.03
C GLU A 189 -19.56 1.49 -35.38
N SER A 190 -19.29 2.75 -35.74
CA SER A 190 -18.59 3.12 -36.97
C SER A 190 -17.06 3.14 -36.85
N THR A 191 -16.49 2.78 -35.69
CA THR A 191 -15.06 2.91 -35.44
C THR A 191 -14.29 1.74 -36.05
N ALA A 192 -13.30 2.07 -36.89
CA ALA A 192 -12.42 1.10 -37.53
C ALA A 192 -11.54 0.37 -36.50
N VAL A 193 -11.05 -0.81 -36.88
CA VAL A 193 -10.07 -1.55 -36.08
C VAL A 193 -8.81 -0.70 -35.95
N GLY A 194 -8.28 -0.58 -34.74
CA GLY A 194 -7.13 0.26 -34.46
C GLY A 194 -6.98 0.61 -32.98
N THR A 195 -5.98 1.44 -32.69
CA THR A 195 -5.71 1.98 -31.35
C THR A 195 -5.93 3.48 -31.34
N TYR A 196 -6.62 3.99 -30.33
CA TYR A 196 -7.06 5.37 -30.22
C TYR A 196 -6.66 5.91 -28.85
N PRO A 197 -5.58 6.72 -28.76
CA PRO A 197 -5.18 7.34 -27.50
C PRO A 197 -6.14 8.48 -27.16
N ILE A 198 -6.85 8.37 -26.05
CA ILE A 198 -7.72 9.41 -25.53
C ILE A 198 -6.94 10.16 -24.47
N THR A 199 -6.79 11.47 -24.67
CA THR A 199 -6.11 12.36 -23.72
C THR A 199 -7.14 12.95 -22.78
N VAL A 200 -6.95 12.71 -21.48
CA VAL A 200 -7.74 13.29 -20.39
C VAL A 200 -6.88 14.35 -19.72
N GLN A 201 -7.43 15.55 -19.53
CA GLN A 201 -6.74 16.65 -18.86
C GLN A 201 -7.64 17.24 -17.78
N VAL A 202 -7.03 17.64 -16.68
CA VAL A 202 -7.68 18.46 -15.65
C VAL A 202 -7.02 19.83 -15.65
N LEU A 203 -7.85 20.87 -15.64
CA LEU A 203 -7.44 22.26 -15.64
C LEU A 203 -8.10 22.97 -14.47
N ARG A 204 -7.42 23.97 -13.93
CA ARG A 204 -7.94 24.89 -12.92
C ARG A 204 -7.76 26.31 -13.42
N ASP A 205 -8.84 27.08 -13.47
CA ASP A 205 -8.86 28.43 -14.05
C ASP A 205 -8.23 28.51 -15.47
N GLY A 206 -8.38 27.43 -16.25
CA GLY A 206 -7.81 27.31 -17.59
C GLY A 206 -6.30 27.00 -17.65
N THR A 207 -5.65 26.83 -16.50
CA THR A 207 -4.28 26.32 -16.38
C THR A 207 -4.29 24.81 -16.29
N LEU A 208 -3.43 24.14 -17.05
CA LEU A 208 -3.30 22.69 -16.99
C LEU A 208 -2.67 22.25 -15.67
N GLU A 209 -3.34 21.40 -14.92
CA GLU A 209 -2.84 20.82 -13.66
C GLU A 209 -2.24 19.43 -13.93
N ASP A 210 -3.00 18.52 -14.55
CA ASP A 210 -2.52 17.16 -14.85
C ASP A 210 -3.08 16.61 -16.18
N THR A 211 -2.42 15.60 -16.74
CA THR A 211 -2.79 14.93 -17.99
C THR A 211 -2.53 13.43 -17.93
N LYS A 212 -3.51 12.64 -18.39
CA LYS A 212 -3.45 11.18 -18.45
C LYS A 212 -3.95 10.67 -19.79
N ASP A 213 -3.16 9.81 -20.43
CA ASP A 213 -3.54 9.16 -21.68
C ASP A 213 -4.05 7.75 -21.42
N VAL A 214 -5.21 7.41 -22.02
CA VAL A 214 -5.77 6.06 -22.01
C VAL A 214 -5.95 5.57 -23.44
N THR A 215 -5.45 4.37 -23.74
CA THR A 215 -5.50 3.82 -25.10
C THR A 215 -6.69 2.88 -25.27
N LEU A 216 -7.65 3.27 -26.11
CA LEU A 216 -8.72 2.38 -26.57
C LEU A 216 -8.23 1.50 -27.71
N THR A 217 -8.41 0.19 -27.61
CA THR A 217 -8.12 -0.76 -28.69
C THR A 217 -9.41 -1.36 -29.24
N VAL A 218 -9.68 -1.13 -30.52
CA VAL A 218 -10.82 -1.69 -31.25
C VAL A 218 -10.32 -2.85 -32.10
N GLN A 219 -10.86 -4.05 -31.88
CA GLN A 219 -10.48 -5.26 -32.61
C GLN A 219 -11.60 -5.71 -33.57
N ALA A 220 -11.24 -6.53 -34.55
CA ALA A 220 -12.21 -7.10 -35.48
C ALA A 220 -13.13 -8.07 -34.74
N CYS A 221 -14.44 -7.98 -35.01
CA CYS A 221 -15.38 -9.01 -34.54
C CYS A 221 -15.21 -10.25 -35.41
N GLY A 222 -14.69 -11.33 -34.84
CA GLY A 222 -14.55 -12.59 -35.54
C GLY A 222 -15.91 -13.23 -35.73
N VAL A 223 -16.45 -13.21 -36.95
CA VAL A 223 -17.29 -14.33 -37.36
C VAL A 223 -16.38 -15.54 -37.48
N VAL A 224 -16.65 -16.58 -36.71
CA VAL A 224 -16.12 -17.93 -36.99
C VAL A 224 -16.74 -18.36 -38.31
N GLY A 225 -16.12 -17.95 -39.42
CA GLY A 225 -16.44 -18.38 -40.77
C GLY A 225 -15.65 -19.64 -41.07
N THR A 226 -16.37 -20.73 -41.29
CA THR A 226 -15.86 -21.97 -41.88
C THR A 226 -15.15 -21.71 -43.22
N SER A 227 -14.02 -22.39 -43.39
CA SER A 227 -13.22 -22.60 -44.61
C SER A 227 -12.23 -21.52 -45.06
N ASN A 228 -10.94 -21.79 -44.82
CA ASN A 228 -10.06 -22.23 -45.91
C ASN A 228 -8.92 -23.14 -45.40
N THR A 229 -9.03 -24.41 -45.80
CA THR A 229 -8.07 -25.49 -45.66
C THR A 229 -6.84 -25.23 -46.53
N ALA A 230 -5.76 -24.65 -45.99
CA ALA A 230 -4.42 -24.73 -46.61
C ALA A 230 -3.23 -24.30 -45.72
N SER A 231 -3.40 -24.03 -44.42
CA SER A 231 -2.27 -23.54 -43.59
C SER A 231 -2.19 -24.11 -42.17
N GLN A 232 -2.93 -25.18 -41.87
CA GLN A 232 -2.93 -25.79 -40.52
C GLN A 232 -1.81 -26.81 -40.26
N THR A 233 -0.98 -27.17 -41.24
CA THR A 233 0.03 -28.23 -41.02
C THR A 233 1.33 -27.73 -40.40
N VAL A 234 1.57 -26.41 -40.33
CA VAL A 234 2.83 -25.86 -39.80
C VAL A 234 2.70 -25.39 -38.35
N VAL A 235 1.56 -24.84 -37.94
CA VAL A 235 1.34 -24.32 -36.58
C VAL A 235 1.07 -25.44 -35.57
N GLN A 236 0.39 -26.51 -35.96
CA GLN A 236 0.16 -27.68 -35.09
C GLN A 236 1.48 -28.36 -34.68
N LYS A 237 2.44 -28.45 -35.61
CA LYS A 237 3.74 -29.08 -35.35
C LYS A 237 4.64 -28.24 -34.44
N ALA A 238 4.56 -26.91 -34.53
CA ALA A 238 5.31 -26.00 -33.67
C ALA A 238 4.78 -26.00 -32.21
N ASN A 239 3.45 -26.10 -32.03
CA ASN A 239 2.86 -26.20 -30.70
C ASN A 239 3.12 -27.55 -30.03
N ASP A 240 3.13 -28.65 -30.80
CA ASP A 240 3.43 -29.99 -30.27
C ASP A 240 4.91 -30.13 -29.85
N ASP A 241 5.85 -29.54 -30.60
CA ASP A 241 7.28 -29.55 -30.23
C ASP A 241 7.55 -28.65 -29.01
N LEU A 242 6.90 -27.48 -28.92
CA LEU A 242 7.02 -26.60 -27.75
C LEU A 242 6.41 -27.23 -26.49
N ALA A 243 5.27 -27.91 -26.61
CA ALA A 243 4.65 -28.63 -25.51
C ALA A 243 5.52 -29.80 -25.00
N LYS A 244 6.17 -30.53 -25.91
CA LYS A 244 7.16 -31.57 -25.53
C LYS A 244 8.39 -30.97 -24.84
N GLN A 245 8.87 -29.83 -25.31
CA GLN A 245 10.04 -29.17 -24.72
C GLN A 245 9.74 -28.63 -23.32
N LEU A 246 8.54 -28.07 -23.10
CA LEU A 246 8.06 -27.65 -21.79
C LEU A 246 7.86 -28.83 -20.83
N GLN A 247 7.31 -29.96 -21.29
CA GLN A 247 7.17 -31.15 -20.46
C GLN A 247 8.53 -31.75 -20.05
N GLN A 248 9.50 -31.76 -20.96
CA GLN A 248 10.86 -32.21 -20.65
C GLN A 248 11.55 -31.27 -19.65
N TYR A 249 11.33 -29.96 -19.76
CA TYR A 249 11.86 -28.98 -18.81
C TYR A 249 11.25 -29.13 -17.40
N VAL A 250 9.92 -29.34 -17.31
CA VAL A 250 9.23 -29.56 -16.03
C VAL A 250 9.69 -30.85 -15.36
N GLN A 251 9.90 -31.94 -16.12
CA GLN A 251 10.39 -33.21 -15.58
C GLN A 251 11.86 -33.14 -15.14
N ALA A 252 12.72 -32.43 -15.88
CA ALA A 252 14.10 -32.20 -15.49
C ALA A 252 14.21 -31.35 -14.20
N LYS A 253 13.33 -30.36 -14.04
CA LYS A 253 13.27 -29.53 -12.81
C LYS A 253 12.73 -30.31 -11.62
N ALA A 254 11.78 -31.22 -11.82
CA ALA A 254 11.24 -32.10 -10.78
C ALA A 254 12.25 -33.14 -10.25
N GLN A 255 13.28 -33.51 -11.03
CA GLN A 255 14.36 -34.39 -10.57
C GLN A 255 15.48 -33.66 -9.82
N GLN A 256 15.60 -32.33 -9.94
CA GLN A 256 16.62 -31.53 -9.24
C GLN A 256 16.15 -30.99 -7.89
N THR A 257 14.85 -30.79 -7.69
CA THR A 257 14.29 -30.64 -6.35
C THR A 257 13.98 -32.02 -5.80
N GLY A 258 14.94 -32.62 -5.11
CA GLY A 258 14.69 -33.73 -4.20
C GLY A 258 13.74 -33.27 -3.11
N VAL A 259 12.43 -33.24 -3.41
CA VAL A 259 11.39 -33.08 -2.41
C VAL A 259 11.29 -34.42 -1.71
N SER A 260 12.13 -34.61 -0.70
CA SER A 260 11.76 -35.46 0.41
C SER A 260 10.48 -34.88 0.97
N THR A 261 9.33 -35.49 0.66
CA THR A 261 8.11 -35.23 1.40
C THR A 261 8.40 -35.65 2.84
N VAL A 262 8.79 -34.68 3.67
CA VAL A 262 8.82 -34.89 5.11
C VAL A 262 7.35 -35.03 5.48
N ASN A 263 6.92 -36.28 5.70
CA ASN A 263 5.69 -36.57 6.42
C ASN A 263 5.89 -36.17 7.88
N ALA A 264 6.12 -34.88 8.13
CA ALA A 264 6.07 -34.32 9.47
C ALA A 264 4.59 -34.20 9.80
N SER A 265 4.06 -35.20 10.50
CA SER A 265 2.72 -35.09 11.07
C SER A 265 2.71 -33.85 11.95
N PHE A 266 1.70 -32.99 11.83
CA PHE A 266 1.55 -31.77 12.63
C PHE A 266 1.69 -32.02 14.14
N ARG A 267 1.35 -33.25 14.57
CA ARG A 267 1.47 -33.76 15.94
C ARG A 267 2.91 -33.94 16.45
N GLU A 268 3.90 -33.96 15.56
CA GLU A 268 5.32 -34.06 15.88
C GLU A 268 6.03 -32.70 15.86
N SER A 269 5.33 -31.62 15.50
CA SER A 269 5.91 -30.29 15.58
C SER A 269 6.17 -29.90 17.03
N THR A 270 7.33 -29.30 17.30
CA THR A 270 7.70 -28.74 18.61
C THR A 270 6.68 -27.72 19.09
N LEU A 271 6.06 -26.98 18.16
CA LEU A 271 4.98 -26.04 18.44
C LEU A 271 3.70 -26.73 18.95
N TYR A 272 3.30 -27.87 18.34
CA TYR A 272 2.15 -28.65 18.80
C TYR A 272 2.37 -29.23 20.20
N LEU A 273 3.57 -29.74 20.49
CA LEU A 273 3.93 -30.22 21.83
C LEU A 273 3.94 -29.07 22.86
N ALA A 274 4.45 -27.89 22.50
CA ALA A 274 4.40 -26.71 23.35
C ALA A 274 2.95 -26.30 23.68
N LEU A 275 2.08 -26.21 22.67
CA LEU A 275 0.67 -25.87 22.86
C LEU A 275 -0.07 -26.91 23.73
N LEU A 276 0.20 -28.20 23.53
CA LEU A 276 -0.41 -29.27 24.33
C LEU A 276 0.06 -29.24 25.79
N SER A 277 1.32 -28.85 26.04
CA SER A 277 1.85 -28.67 27.39
C SER A 277 1.16 -27.51 28.13
N VAL A 278 0.96 -26.37 27.45
CA VAL A 278 0.24 -25.20 28.00
C VAL A 278 -1.21 -25.56 28.30
N LEU A 279 -1.90 -26.25 27.39
CA LEU A 279 -3.27 -26.70 27.59
C LEU A 279 -3.40 -27.62 28.82
N GLY A 280 -2.46 -28.54 29.01
CA GLY A 280 -2.43 -29.44 30.18
C GLY A 280 -2.31 -28.69 31.50
N ILE A 281 -1.47 -27.64 31.56
CA ILE A 281 -1.31 -26.80 32.74
C ILE A 281 -2.62 -26.04 33.05
N LEU A 282 -3.26 -25.46 32.03
CA LEU A 282 -4.52 -24.74 32.19
C LEU A 282 -5.64 -25.63 32.72
N VAL A 283 -5.72 -26.88 32.25
CA VAL A 283 -6.70 -27.86 32.75
C VAL A 283 -6.45 -28.20 34.22
N LEU A 284 -5.19 -28.39 34.63
CA LEU A 284 -4.85 -28.64 36.04
C LEU A 284 -5.23 -27.46 36.93
N VAL A 285 -4.93 -26.23 36.49
CA VAL A 285 -5.33 -25.01 37.21
C VAL A 285 -6.85 -24.92 37.35
N ALA A 286 -7.59 -25.21 36.28
CA ALA A 286 -9.05 -25.23 36.31
C ALA A 286 -9.61 -26.29 37.28
N ILE A 287 -8.99 -27.47 37.35
CA ILE A 287 -9.38 -28.53 38.31
C ILE A 287 -9.11 -28.08 39.75
N VAL A 288 -7.94 -27.49 40.02
CA VAL A 288 -7.58 -27.00 41.36
C VAL A 288 -8.54 -25.89 41.80
N MET A 289 -8.83 -24.94 40.91
CA MET A 289 -9.83 -23.90 41.17
C MET A 289 -11.22 -24.50 41.41
N GLY A 290 -11.64 -25.49 40.61
CA GLY A 290 -12.89 -26.21 40.79
C GLY A 290 -12.98 -26.92 42.15
N MET A 291 -11.91 -27.59 42.58
CA MET A 291 -11.85 -28.23 43.90
C MET A 291 -11.86 -27.20 45.04
N ALA A 292 -11.13 -26.09 44.90
CA ALA A 292 -11.13 -25.01 45.88
C ALA A 292 -12.54 -24.41 46.05
N VAL A 293 -13.25 -24.17 44.95
CA VAL A 293 -14.64 -23.68 44.97
C VAL A 293 -15.59 -24.68 45.63
N LEU A 294 -15.43 -25.99 45.37
CA LEU A 294 -16.24 -27.03 46.00
C LEU A 294 -15.97 -27.18 47.51
N ILE A 295 -14.74 -26.95 47.95
CA ILE A 295 -14.38 -26.96 49.38
C ILE A 295 -14.94 -25.72 50.09
N VAL A 296 -14.87 -24.55 49.47
CA VAL A 296 -15.43 -23.30 50.02
C VAL A 296 -16.95 -23.38 50.09
N LYS A 297 -17.63 -23.99 49.11
CA LYS A 297 -19.10 -24.21 49.14
C LYS A 297 -19.58 -25.24 50.17
N LYS A 298 -18.69 -26.07 50.72
CA LYS A 298 -19.03 -27.12 51.70
C LYS A 298 -18.78 -26.73 53.17
N LYS A 299 -18.22 -25.55 53.42
CA LYS A 299 -18.20 -24.91 54.75
C LYS A 299 -19.38 -23.94 54.86
#